data_AF-A0A3A9FLE7-F1
#
_entry.id   AF-A0A3A9FLE7-F1
#
_cell.length_a   1.000
_cell.length_b   1.000
_cell.length_c   1.000
_cell.angle_alpha   90.00
_cell.angle_beta   90.00
_cell.angle_gamma   90.00
#
_symmetry.space_group_name_H-M   'P 1'
#
loop_
_entity.id
_entity.type
_entity.pdbx_description
1 polymer ?
#
loop_
_entity_poly.entity_id
_entity_poly.type
_entity_poly.pdbx_seq_one_letter_code
_entity_poly.pdbx_strand_id
1 'polypeptide(L)'
;MKLLLLEWSAYTQRDVNEILGKNHVQFKSVSYCFKDKNKDDFFLHRFEKYLSHDQYDAVFTVNYFPLVAIACQNKGIPYISWSYDNPLNVPEIEKTLGLECNYVFLFDKIQVKQYRDKGFNNVHHLPLAVNTKRLKRISLSSYDWKKYKGDISFVGKLYPSAFLDLLNPLNEYMTGYLKAFVDAQFKVYGYYFLDELLTEPLMNKLNSQYEQQLGKGKFHISKEQFSYAAASFLTRQERVLLLGILSKYYQVNLYSREEHPALSKVNYRGSAKYLEEMPKIFMASKINLNITLKILQTGIPLR
;
A
#
# COMPACT_ATOMS: atom_id res chain seq x y z
N MET A 1 -24.34 0.27 -18.37
CA MET A 1 -23.37 -0.30 -17.42
C MET A 1 -23.86 -0.03 -15.99
N LYS A 2 -24.01 -1.08 -15.20
CA LYS A 2 -24.44 -1.08 -13.81
C LYS A 2 -23.45 -1.87 -12.97
N LEU A 3 -22.87 -1.23 -11.95
CA LEU A 3 -21.81 -1.80 -11.12
C LEU A 3 -22.32 -2.20 -9.73
N LEU A 4 -21.74 -3.24 -9.16
CA LEU A 4 -21.77 -3.49 -7.71
C LEU A 4 -20.43 -3.07 -7.11
N LEU A 5 -20.43 -2.15 -6.15
CA LEU A 5 -19.23 -1.71 -5.45
C LEU A 5 -19.13 -2.42 -4.09
N LEU A 6 -18.00 -3.06 -3.80
CA LEU A 6 -17.67 -3.40 -2.40
C LEU A 6 -16.91 -2.22 -1.79
N GLU A 7 -17.58 -1.52 -0.88
CA GLU A 7 -17.03 -0.36 -0.20
C GLU A 7 -16.42 -0.75 1.14
N TRP A 8 -15.27 -0.14 1.41
CA TRP A 8 -14.63 -0.15 2.72
C TRP A 8 -14.03 1.23 3.00
N SER A 9 -13.27 1.38 4.07
CA SER A 9 -12.64 2.66 4.47
C SER A 9 -11.44 3.06 3.58
N ALA A 10 -11.56 2.89 2.27
CA ALA A 10 -10.55 3.27 1.28
C ALA A 10 -10.53 4.79 1.05
N TYR A 11 -9.33 5.34 0.85
CA TYR A 11 -9.12 6.77 0.67
C TYR A 11 -9.77 7.34 -0.61
N THR A 12 -9.83 6.53 -1.66
CA THR A 12 -10.33 6.94 -2.99
C THR A 12 -11.81 6.66 -3.17
N GLN A 13 -12.48 5.93 -2.27
CA GLN A 13 -13.87 5.49 -2.46
C GLN A 13 -14.83 6.64 -2.72
N ARG A 14 -14.73 7.73 -1.93
CA ARG A 14 -15.56 8.92 -2.11
C ARG A 14 -15.39 9.55 -3.49
N ASP A 15 -14.15 9.62 -3.97
CA ASP A 15 -13.84 10.19 -5.27
C ASP A 15 -14.31 9.28 -6.41
N VAL A 16 -14.19 7.95 -6.27
CA VAL A 16 -14.75 6.98 -7.21
C VAL A 16 -16.27 7.17 -7.34
N ASN A 17 -17.00 7.20 -6.23
CA ASN A 17 -18.46 7.35 -6.24
C ASN A 17 -18.90 8.67 -6.88
N GLU A 18 -18.23 9.79 -6.56
CA GLU A 18 -18.53 11.11 -7.13
C GLU A 18 -18.32 11.09 -8.66
N ILE A 19 -17.26 10.46 -9.16
CA ILE A 19 -16.95 10.40 -10.59
C ILE A 19 -17.88 9.45 -11.33
N LEU A 20 -18.21 8.28 -10.77
CA LEU A 20 -19.19 7.37 -11.36
C LEU A 20 -20.56 8.05 -11.53
N GLY A 21 -21.05 8.71 -10.48
CA GLY A 21 -22.32 9.44 -10.53
C GLY A 21 -22.33 10.57 -11.57
N LYS A 22 -21.23 11.34 -11.68
CA LYS A 22 -21.10 12.40 -12.70
C LYS A 22 -21.05 11.88 -14.13
N ASN A 23 -20.56 10.67 -14.34
CA ASN A 23 -20.54 10.02 -15.65
C ASN A 23 -21.80 9.17 -15.90
N HIS A 24 -22.84 9.32 -15.06
CA HIS A 24 -24.11 8.61 -15.18
C HIS A 24 -23.95 7.07 -15.18
N VAL A 25 -22.90 6.55 -14.55
CA VAL A 25 -22.73 5.11 -14.32
C VAL A 25 -23.64 4.72 -13.16
N GLN A 26 -24.53 3.74 -13.40
CA GLN A 26 -25.37 3.21 -12.34
C GLN A 26 -24.54 2.32 -11.43
N PHE A 27 -24.68 2.44 -10.12
CA PHE A 27 -24.03 1.54 -9.18
C PHE A 27 -24.83 1.34 -7.90
N LYS A 28 -24.65 0.17 -7.27
CA LYS A 28 -25.06 -0.10 -5.89
C LYS A 28 -23.82 -0.37 -5.06
N SER A 29 -23.87 0.02 -3.79
CA SER A 29 -22.75 -0.17 -2.87
C SER A 29 -23.13 -1.13 -1.76
N VAL A 30 -22.21 -2.04 -1.44
CA VAL A 30 -22.29 -2.93 -0.28
C VAL A 30 -21.06 -2.68 0.57
N SER A 31 -21.26 -2.41 1.85
CA SER A 31 -20.16 -2.30 2.80
C SER A 31 -20.09 -3.56 3.66
N TYR A 32 -18.87 -4.03 3.92
CA TYR A 32 -18.64 -5.19 4.77
C TYR A 32 -17.37 -5.04 5.59
N CYS A 33 -17.44 -5.39 6.87
CA CYS A 33 -16.30 -5.41 7.77
C CYS A 33 -15.81 -6.85 7.91
N PHE A 34 -14.67 -7.15 7.29
CA PHE A 34 -14.08 -8.49 7.35
C PHE A 34 -13.48 -8.78 8.72
N LYS A 35 -13.79 -9.97 9.27
CA LYS A 35 -12.99 -10.55 10.37
C LYS A 35 -11.65 -11.07 9.84
N ASP A 36 -11.72 -11.80 8.72
CA ASP A 36 -10.58 -12.18 7.89
C ASP A 36 -10.96 -11.95 6.43
N LYS A 37 -10.23 -11.06 5.75
CA LYS A 37 -10.51 -10.68 4.36
C LYS A 37 -10.16 -11.78 3.34
N ASN A 38 -9.42 -12.80 3.77
CA ASN A 38 -8.98 -13.90 2.91
C ASN A 38 -9.82 -15.17 3.12
N LYS A 39 -10.54 -15.29 4.25
CA LYS A 39 -11.39 -16.44 4.57
C LYS A 39 -12.62 -16.04 5.36
N ASP A 40 -13.75 -15.93 4.66
CA ASP A 40 -15.04 -15.59 5.28
C ASP A 40 -16.19 -16.19 4.43
N ASP A 41 -16.62 -17.41 4.81
CA ASP A 41 -17.69 -18.13 4.10
C ASP A 41 -19.05 -17.40 4.19
N PHE A 42 -19.28 -16.68 5.29
CA PHE A 42 -20.50 -15.88 5.47
C PHE A 42 -20.54 -14.73 4.49
N PHE A 43 -19.42 -14.00 4.34
CA PHE A 43 -19.28 -12.98 3.32
C PHE A 43 -19.52 -13.56 1.93
N LEU A 44 -18.85 -14.65 1.59
CA LEU A 44 -18.93 -15.25 0.25
C LEU A 44 -20.37 -15.60 -0.11
N HIS A 45 -21.08 -16.33 0.75
CA HIS A 45 -22.49 -16.69 0.56
C HIS A 45 -23.40 -15.46 0.41
N ARG A 46 -23.20 -14.44 1.24
CA ARG A 46 -24.03 -13.23 1.20
C ARG A 46 -23.73 -12.37 -0.01
N PHE A 47 -22.47 -12.25 -0.40
CA PHE A 47 -22.04 -11.46 -1.55
C PHE A 47 -22.55 -12.09 -2.85
N GLU A 48 -22.49 -13.41 -2.98
CA GLU A 48 -23.12 -14.13 -4.08
C GLU A 48 -24.64 -13.90 -4.17
N LYS A 49 -25.34 -13.85 -3.03
CA LYS A 49 -26.76 -13.49 -3.03
C LYS A 49 -26.99 -12.06 -3.53
N TYR A 50 -26.14 -11.09 -3.17
CA TYR A 50 -26.26 -9.73 -3.71
C TYR A 50 -26.06 -9.71 -5.23
N LEU A 51 -25.09 -10.47 -5.75
CA LEU A 51 -24.86 -10.62 -7.18
C LEU A 51 -26.07 -11.22 -7.92
N SER A 52 -26.81 -12.13 -7.28
CA SER A 52 -27.99 -12.77 -7.86
C SER A 52 -29.31 -11.98 -7.70
N HIS A 53 -29.38 -10.99 -6.79
CA HIS A 53 -30.61 -10.20 -6.55
C HIS A 53 -30.90 -9.16 -7.64
N ASP A 54 -29.92 -8.85 -8.48
CA ASP A 54 -30.01 -7.81 -9.49
C ASP A 54 -29.07 -8.14 -10.66
N GLN A 55 -29.22 -7.47 -11.79
CA GLN A 55 -28.29 -7.61 -12.90
C GLN A 55 -27.19 -6.55 -12.78
N TYR A 56 -25.94 -7.01 -12.69
CA TYR A 56 -24.75 -6.17 -12.69
C TYR A 56 -23.85 -6.55 -13.87
N ASP A 57 -23.31 -5.55 -14.55
CA ASP A 57 -22.37 -5.73 -15.66
C ASP A 57 -20.95 -6.03 -15.16
N ALA A 58 -20.61 -5.56 -13.97
CA ALA A 58 -19.34 -5.84 -13.31
C ALA A 58 -19.39 -5.53 -11.79
N VAL A 59 -18.45 -6.11 -11.06
CA VAL A 59 -18.12 -5.73 -9.68
C VAL A 59 -16.89 -4.83 -9.69
N PHE A 60 -16.87 -3.79 -8.85
CA PHE A 60 -15.70 -2.93 -8.69
C PHE A 60 -15.27 -2.81 -7.22
N THR A 61 -13.96 -2.88 -6.98
CA THR A 61 -13.37 -2.64 -5.66
C THR A 61 -12.13 -1.76 -5.71
N VAL A 62 -11.94 -0.95 -4.66
CA VAL A 62 -10.63 -0.36 -4.36
C VAL A 62 -9.82 -1.38 -3.58
N ASN A 63 -8.64 -1.74 -4.10
CA ASN A 63 -7.82 -2.90 -3.74
C ASN A 63 -8.44 -4.25 -4.14
N TYR A 64 -7.60 -5.27 -4.24
CA TYR A 64 -7.99 -6.63 -4.64
C TYR A 64 -8.45 -7.46 -3.43
N PHE A 65 -9.61 -8.11 -3.58
CA PHE A 65 -10.21 -9.04 -2.62
C PHE A 65 -10.42 -10.42 -3.25
N PRO A 66 -9.73 -11.48 -2.76
CA PRO A 66 -9.89 -12.85 -3.28
C PRO A 66 -11.33 -13.39 -3.20
N LEU A 67 -12.02 -13.12 -2.08
CA LEU A 67 -13.40 -13.60 -1.89
C LEU A 67 -14.37 -12.99 -2.89
N VAL A 68 -14.12 -11.75 -3.31
CA VAL A 68 -14.89 -11.10 -4.38
C VAL A 68 -14.61 -11.76 -5.72
N ALA A 69 -13.33 -12.05 -6.04
CA ALA A 69 -12.95 -12.75 -7.26
C ALA A 69 -13.64 -14.12 -7.37
N ILE A 70 -13.65 -14.90 -6.28
CA ILE A 70 -14.32 -16.20 -6.22
C ILE A 70 -15.83 -16.05 -6.45
N ALA A 71 -16.49 -15.12 -5.76
CA ALA A 71 -17.93 -14.89 -5.94
C ALA A 71 -18.27 -14.49 -7.38
N CYS A 72 -17.44 -13.62 -7.98
CA CYS A 72 -17.61 -13.15 -9.35
C CYS A 72 -17.42 -14.28 -10.37
N GLN A 73 -16.39 -15.11 -10.18
CA GLN A 73 -16.17 -16.32 -10.99
C GLN A 73 -17.37 -17.26 -10.92
N ASN A 74 -17.89 -17.53 -9.71
CA ASN A 74 -19.04 -18.42 -9.50
C ASN A 74 -20.33 -17.91 -10.17
N LYS A 75 -20.45 -16.60 -10.39
CA LYS A 75 -21.60 -15.97 -11.05
C LYS A 75 -21.34 -15.59 -12.52
N GLY A 76 -20.12 -15.78 -13.02
CA GLY A 76 -19.74 -15.35 -14.37
C GLY A 76 -19.80 -13.84 -14.57
N ILE A 77 -19.56 -13.04 -13.52
CA ILE A 77 -19.61 -11.57 -13.58
C ILE A 77 -18.18 -11.02 -13.60
N PRO A 78 -17.84 -10.07 -14.50
CA PRO A 78 -16.53 -9.42 -14.50
C PRO A 78 -16.20 -8.74 -13.16
N TYR A 79 -14.97 -8.91 -12.69
CA TYR A 79 -14.46 -8.29 -11.46
C TYR A 79 -13.33 -7.31 -11.76
N ILE A 80 -13.56 -6.03 -11.50
CA ILE A 80 -12.59 -4.96 -11.65
C ILE A 80 -12.03 -4.57 -10.29
N SER A 81 -10.71 -4.59 -10.12
CA SER A 81 -10.06 -4.10 -8.90
C SER A 81 -9.01 -3.05 -9.25
N TRP A 82 -8.95 -1.97 -8.47
CA TRP A 82 -7.92 -0.95 -8.61
C TRP A 82 -7.19 -0.73 -7.29
N SER A 83 -5.94 -1.18 -7.22
CA SER A 83 -5.17 -1.23 -5.99
C SER A 83 -4.18 -0.08 -5.86
N TYR A 84 -4.12 0.52 -4.66
CA TYR A 84 -3.04 1.41 -4.25
C TYR A 84 -2.02 0.74 -3.33
N ASP A 85 -2.19 -0.56 -3.05
CA ASP A 85 -1.23 -1.35 -2.27
C ASP A 85 -0.16 -1.93 -3.20
N ASN A 86 1.11 -1.79 -2.82
CA ASN A 86 2.24 -2.50 -3.41
C ASN A 86 3.31 -2.79 -2.32
N PRO A 87 3.65 -4.07 -2.07
CA PRO A 87 3.07 -5.26 -2.69
C PRO A 87 1.59 -5.46 -2.32
N LEU A 88 0.87 -6.29 -3.07
CA LEU A 88 -0.52 -6.63 -2.73
C LEU A 88 -0.51 -7.43 -1.43
N ASN A 89 -1.22 -6.94 -0.41
CA ASN A 89 -1.32 -7.63 0.88
C ASN A 89 -2.40 -8.72 0.83
N VAL A 90 -2.14 -9.77 0.07
CA VAL A 90 -3.07 -10.88 -0.18
C VAL A 90 -2.28 -12.20 -0.15
N PRO A 91 -2.44 -13.02 0.89
CA PRO A 91 -1.82 -14.33 0.96
C PRO A 91 -2.26 -15.23 -0.20
N GLU A 92 -1.32 -15.97 -0.78
CA GLU A 92 -1.57 -16.95 -1.85
C GLU A 92 -2.39 -16.35 -3.00
N ILE A 93 -2.12 -15.09 -3.35
CA ILE A 93 -2.88 -14.32 -4.33
C ILE A 93 -2.98 -15.05 -5.67
N GLU A 94 -1.95 -15.80 -6.05
CA GLU A 94 -1.86 -16.61 -7.26
C GLU A 94 -3.04 -17.58 -7.42
N LYS A 95 -3.66 -18.06 -6.33
CA LYS A 95 -4.82 -18.96 -6.36
C LYS A 95 -6.07 -18.34 -6.98
N THR A 96 -6.19 -17.01 -6.91
CA THR A 96 -7.39 -16.30 -7.39
C THR A 96 -7.07 -15.24 -8.43
N LEU A 97 -5.82 -14.78 -8.50
CA LEU A 97 -5.42 -13.70 -9.40
C LEU A 97 -5.73 -14.06 -10.85
N GLY A 98 -5.45 -15.29 -11.26
CA GLY A 98 -5.62 -15.78 -12.63
C GLY A 98 -7.05 -16.16 -13.05
N LEU A 99 -8.05 -15.92 -12.21
CA LEU A 99 -9.45 -16.16 -12.58
C LEU A 99 -9.84 -15.27 -13.78
N GLU A 100 -10.48 -15.87 -14.79
CA GLU A 100 -10.76 -15.23 -16.08
C GLU A 100 -11.68 -14.01 -15.97
N CYS A 101 -12.55 -13.98 -14.95
CA CYS A 101 -13.43 -12.83 -14.71
C CYS A 101 -12.69 -11.57 -14.24
N ASN A 102 -11.43 -11.68 -13.78
CA ASN A 102 -10.71 -10.57 -13.16
C ASN A 102 -10.15 -9.58 -14.19
N TYR A 103 -10.16 -8.31 -13.79
CA TYR A 103 -9.45 -7.19 -14.40
C TYR A 103 -8.76 -6.42 -13.27
N VAL A 104 -7.48 -6.72 -13.04
CA VAL A 104 -6.72 -6.20 -11.89
C VAL A 104 -5.84 -5.05 -12.33
N PHE A 105 -6.04 -3.88 -11.73
CA PHE A 105 -5.30 -2.66 -12.04
C PHE A 105 -4.36 -2.28 -10.91
N LEU A 106 -3.06 -2.20 -11.22
CA LEU A 106 -1.99 -1.85 -10.30
C LEU A 106 -1.27 -0.58 -10.77
N PHE A 107 -0.82 0.24 -9.83
CA PHE A 107 -0.19 1.52 -10.14
C PHE A 107 1.32 1.46 -10.38
N ASP A 108 1.96 0.34 -10.06
CA ASP A 108 3.39 0.13 -10.27
C ASP A 108 3.61 -0.82 -11.47
N LYS A 109 4.33 -0.34 -12.49
CA LYS A 109 4.59 -1.09 -13.72
C LYS A 109 5.45 -2.32 -13.51
N ILE A 110 6.41 -2.27 -12.57
CA ILE A 110 7.29 -3.40 -12.28
C ILE A 110 6.48 -4.51 -11.63
N GLN A 111 5.58 -4.20 -10.70
CA GLN A 111 4.68 -5.20 -10.13
C GLN A 111 3.76 -5.84 -11.18
N VAL A 112 3.22 -5.04 -12.11
CA VAL A 112 2.43 -5.56 -13.24
C VAL A 112 3.26 -6.52 -14.10
N LYS A 113 4.50 -6.13 -14.42
CA LYS A 113 5.42 -6.97 -15.20
C LYS A 113 5.69 -8.29 -14.47
N GLN A 114 5.98 -8.26 -13.17
CA GLN A 114 6.23 -9.44 -12.36
C GLN A 114 5.07 -10.46 -12.43
N TYR A 115 3.81 -9.99 -12.36
CA TYR A 115 2.66 -10.89 -12.50
C TYR A 115 2.48 -11.39 -13.95
N ARG A 116 2.69 -10.54 -14.95
CA ARG A 116 2.60 -10.96 -16.36
C ARG A 116 3.66 -11.97 -16.75
N ASP A 117 4.90 -11.80 -16.27
CA ASP A 117 5.99 -12.76 -16.48
C ASP A 117 5.68 -14.13 -15.86
N LYS A 118 4.85 -14.17 -14.79
CA LYS A 118 4.31 -15.41 -14.18
C LYS A 118 3.10 -15.98 -14.92
N GLY A 119 2.65 -15.38 -16.03
CA GLY A 119 1.52 -15.85 -16.84
C GLY A 119 0.15 -15.22 -16.50
N PHE A 120 0.08 -14.25 -15.58
CA PHE A 120 -1.18 -13.56 -15.24
C PHE A 120 -1.49 -12.44 -16.26
N ASN A 121 -2.29 -12.76 -17.27
CA ASN A 121 -2.62 -11.83 -18.38
C ASN A 121 -3.68 -10.77 -18.05
N ASN A 122 -4.38 -10.95 -16.93
CA ASN A 122 -5.47 -10.09 -16.45
C ASN A 122 -5.02 -8.99 -15.48
N VAL A 123 -3.70 -8.77 -15.37
CA VAL A 123 -3.11 -7.70 -14.57
C VAL A 123 -2.66 -6.57 -15.50
N HIS A 124 -3.09 -5.35 -15.19
CA HIS A 124 -2.92 -4.16 -16.02
C HIS A 124 -2.35 -3.01 -15.21
N HIS A 125 -1.62 -2.13 -15.89
CA HIS A 125 -1.12 -0.91 -15.27
C HIS A 125 -2.14 0.22 -15.37
N LEU A 126 -2.48 0.84 -14.24
CA LEU A 126 -3.28 2.06 -14.15
C LEU A 126 -2.74 2.96 -13.01
N PRO A 127 -2.20 4.15 -13.32
CA PRO A 127 -1.72 5.08 -12.31
C PRO A 127 -2.81 5.44 -11.30
N LEU A 128 -2.40 5.76 -10.07
CA LEU A 128 -3.31 6.36 -9.10
C LEU A 128 -3.74 7.75 -9.57
N ALA A 129 -4.97 8.13 -9.25
CA ALA A 129 -5.54 9.40 -9.67
C ALA A 129 -6.33 10.06 -8.53
N VAL A 130 -6.51 11.38 -8.65
CA VAL A 130 -7.24 12.21 -7.69
C VAL A 130 -8.38 12.95 -8.38
N ASN A 131 -9.44 13.26 -7.63
CA ASN A 131 -10.50 14.14 -8.10
C ASN A 131 -10.03 15.61 -8.08
N THR A 132 -9.40 16.04 -9.16
CA THR A 132 -8.86 17.42 -9.30
C THR A 132 -9.93 18.49 -9.14
N LYS A 133 -11.17 18.23 -9.59
CA LYS A 133 -12.30 19.15 -9.40
C LYS A 133 -12.63 19.33 -7.93
N ARG A 134 -12.59 18.27 -7.11
CA ARG A 134 -12.78 18.36 -5.65
C ARG A 134 -11.66 19.16 -5.02
N LEU A 135 -10.40 18.84 -5.35
CA LEU A 135 -9.25 19.53 -4.78
C LEU A 135 -9.26 21.03 -5.07
N LYS A 136 -9.64 21.44 -6.30
CA LYS A 136 -9.79 22.85 -6.69
C LYS A 136 -10.86 23.61 -5.90
N ARG A 137 -11.86 22.93 -5.31
CA ARG A 137 -12.90 23.56 -4.48
C ARG A 137 -12.43 23.80 -3.04
N ILE A 138 -11.29 23.27 -2.63
CA ILE A 138 -10.78 23.44 -1.27
C ILE A 138 -10.08 24.79 -1.19
N SER A 139 -10.55 25.65 -0.29
CA SER A 139 -9.92 26.92 0.07
C SER A 139 -9.36 26.86 1.49
N LEU A 140 -8.30 27.62 1.75
CA LEU A 140 -7.74 27.79 3.09
C LEU A 140 -8.39 28.98 3.78
N SER A 141 -9.06 28.75 4.91
CA SER A 141 -9.46 29.83 5.82
C SER A 141 -8.25 30.42 6.54
N SER A 142 -8.41 31.57 7.20
CA SER A 142 -7.37 32.16 8.05
C SER A 142 -6.95 31.21 9.19
N TYR A 143 -7.91 30.42 9.71
CA TYR A 143 -7.62 29.36 10.67
C TYR A 143 -6.78 28.24 10.06
N ASP A 144 -7.13 27.77 8.86
CA ASP A 144 -6.36 26.71 8.18
C ASP A 144 -4.92 27.16 7.90
N TRP A 145 -4.73 28.41 7.44
CA TRP A 145 -3.42 28.99 7.26
C TRP A 145 -2.61 28.98 8.55
N LYS A 146 -3.19 29.43 9.67
CA LYS A 146 -2.50 29.43 10.96
C LYS A 146 -2.19 28.00 11.44
N LYS A 147 -3.08 27.04 11.18
CA LYS A 147 -2.93 25.65 11.61
C LYS A 147 -1.90 24.86 10.81
N TYR A 148 -1.86 25.03 9.49
CA TYR A 148 -1.10 24.12 8.60
C TYR A 148 0.16 24.72 7.98
N LYS A 149 0.37 26.04 8.06
CA LYS A 149 1.53 26.72 7.46
C LYS A 149 2.86 26.08 7.89
N GLY A 150 3.75 25.91 6.91
CA GLY A 150 5.13 25.47 7.11
C GLY A 150 5.98 25.64 5.86
N ASP A 151 7.30 25.62 6.00
CA ASP A 151 8.18 25.63 4.82
C ASP A 151 8.10 24.29 4.10
N ILE A 152 8.25 23.21 4.86
CA ILE A 152 8.29 21.85 4.34
C ILE A 152 7.26 21.01 5.09
N SER A 153 6.46 20.22 4.37
CA SER A 153 5.61 19.20 4.98
C SER A 153 5.95 17.80 4.48
N PHE A 154 5.77 16.83 5.37
CA PHE A 154 5.70 15.43 5.03
C PHE A 154 4.44 14.82 5.65
N VAL A 155 3.58 14.25 4.81
CA VAL A 155 2.36 13.54 5.22
C VAL A 155 2.55 12.06 4.93
N GLY A 156 2.64 11.23 5.97
CA GLY A 156 2.88 9.81 5.78
C GLY A 156 3.36 9.07 7.02
N LYS A 157 3.33 7.74 6.95
CA LYS A 157 3.93 6.87 7.97
C LYS A 157 5.44 7.10 8.07
N LEU A 158 6.09 6.73 9.17
CA LEU A 158 7.55 6.58 9.21
C LEU A 158 8.00 5.13 8.97
N TYR A 159 7.09 4.24 8.55
CA TYR A 159 7.33 2.81 8.30
C TYR A 159 8.14 2.12 9.41
N PRO A 160 7.62 2.06 10.66
CA PRO A 160 8.20 1.16 11.64
C PRO A 160 8.29 -0.25 11.05
N SER A 161 9.40 -0.94 11.32
CA SER A 161 9.72 -2.21 10.68
C SER A 161 10.20 -3.23 11.69
N ALA A 162 9.74 -4.47 11.53
CA ALA A 162 10.21 -5.64 12.27
C ALA A 162 11.54 -6.21 11.73
N PHE A 163 12.18 -5.57 10.73
CA PHE A 163 13.38 -6.11 10.09
C PHE A 163 14.46 -6.52 11.09
N LEU A 164 14.78 -5.66 12.07
CA LEU A 164 15.78 -6.00 13.08
C LEU A 164 15.34 -7.17 13.97
N ASP A 165 14.06 -7.24 14.33
CA ASP A 165 13.50 -8.35 15.12
C ASP A 165 13.59 -9.68 14.37
N LEU A 166 13.39 -9.64 13.06
CA LEU A 166 13.55 -10.81 12.17
C LEU A 166 15.00 -11.31 12.13
N LEU A 167 16.00 -10.47 12.43
CA LEU A 167 17.40 -10.90 12.45
C LEU A 167 17.80 -11.53 13.79
N ASN A 168 17.09 -11.26 14.89
CA ASN A 168 17.48 -11.70 16.23
C ASN A 168 17.69 -13.22 16.37
N PRO A 169 16.87 -14.10 15.76
CA PRO A 169 17.08 -15.54 15.84
C PRO A 169 18.18 -16.06 14.90
N LEU A 170 18.73 -15.24 14.01
CA LEU A 170 19.68 -15.68 13.00
C LEU A 170 21.11 -15.70 13.55
N ASN A 171 21.98 -16.52 12.96
CA ASN A 171 23.38 -16.53 13.35
C ASN A 171 24.12 -15.25 12.91
N GLU A 172 25.32 -15.02 13.45
CA GLU A 172 26.09 -13.78 13.21
C GLU A 172 26.37 -13.55 11.72
N TYR A 173 26.77 -14.59 11.00
CA TYR A 173 27.03 -14.50 9.56
C TYR A 173 25.79 -14.05 8.78
N MET A 174 24.64 -14.70 9.00
CA MET A 174 23.40 -14.37 8.28
C MET A 174 22.92 -12.96 8.63
N THR A 175 23.00 -12.60 9.91
CA THR A 175 22.67 -11.24 10.38
C THR A 175 23.55 -10.19 9.72
N GLY A 176 24.87 -10.40 9.69
CA GLY A 176 25.82 -9.50 9.06
C GLY A 176 25.60 -9.37 7.55
N TYR A 177 25.34 -10.50 6.88
CA TYR A 177 25.03 -10.55 5.45
C TYR A 177 23.78 -9.72 5.10
N LEU A 178 22.67 -9.93 5.82
CA LEU A 178 21.41 -9.22 5.56
C LEU A 178 21.47 -7.73 5.92
N LYS A 179 22.23 -7.35 6.96
CA LYS A 179 22.49 -5.95 7.30
C LYS A 179 23.33 -5.25 6.23
N ALA A 180 24.46 -5.84 5.84
CA ALA A 180 25.31 -5.31 4.78
C ALA A 180 24.54 -5.15 3.47
N PHE A 181 23.59 -6.07 3.22
CA PHE A 181 22.74 -6.02 2.06
C PHE A 181 21.80 -4.83 2.03
N VAL A 182 21.09 -4.60 3.15
CA VAL A 182 20.25 -3.42 3.35
C VAL A 182 21.10 -2.13 3.27
N ASP A 183 22.25 -2.09 3.92
CA ASP A 183 23.15 -0.92 3.90
C ASP A 183 23.67 -0.62 2.49
N ALA A 184 23.91 -1.64 1.67
CA ALA A 184 24.27 -1.45 0.26
C ALA A 184 23.11 -0.83 -0.53
N GLN A 185 21.88 -1.32 -0.35
CA GLN A 185 20.69 -0.78 -1.00
C GLN A 185 20.42 0.69 -0.60
N PHE A 186 20.74 1.08 0.64
CA PHE A 186 20.62 2.46 1.11
C PHE A 186 21.52 3.43 0.32
N LYS A 187 22.70 2.96 -0.14
CA LYS A 187 23.66 3.78 -0.90
C LYS A 187 23.32 3.90 -2.39
N VAL A 188 22.36 3.12 -2.88
CA VAL A 188 21.97 3.11 -4.28
C VAL A 188 20.61 3.77 -4.47
N TYR A 189 20.60 4.80 -5.32
CA TYR A 189 19.40 5.53 -5.72
C TYR A 189 19.01 5.16 -7.15
N GLY A 190 17.70 5.07 -7.42
CA GLY A 190 17.16 4.77 -8.75
C GLY A 190 17.10 3.29 -9.15
N TYR A 191 17.59 2.37 -8.30
CA TYR A 191 17.50 0.94 -8.53
C TYR A 191 17.25 0.17 -7.24
N TYR A 192 16.36 -0.83 -7.29
CA TYR A 192 15.93 -1.64 -6.15
C TYR A 192 16.27 -3.11 -6.38
N PHE A 193 17.45 -3.53 -5.93
CA PHE A 193 17.96 -4.89 -6.06
C PHE A 193 17.62 -5.78 -4.87
N LEU A 194 16.93 -5.25 -3.85
CA LEU A 194 16.60 -5.99 -2.63
C LEU A 194 15.85 -7.29 -2.96
N ASP A 195 14.85 -7.21 -3.84
CA ASP A 195 14.05 -8.35 -4.25
C ASP A 195 14.83 -9.41 -5.05
N GLU A 196 15.84 -9.00 -5.81
CA GLU A 196 16.60 -9.90 -6.68
C GLU A 196 17.49 -10.85 -5.87
N LEU A 197 18.03 -10.35 -4.75
CA LEU A 197 18.97 -11.10 -3.92
C LEU A 197 18.29 -11.94 -2.83
N LEU A 198 17.00 -11.71 -2.57
CA LEU A 198 16.14 -12.63 -1.83
C LEU A 198 15.76 -13.83 -2.69
N THR A 199 16.76 -14.65 -3.02
CA THR A 199 16.62 -15.86 -3.81
C THR A 199 15.99 -17.00 -2.98
N GLU A 200 15.39 -17.99 -3.65
CA GLU A 200 14.84 -19.17 -2.96
C GLU A 200 15.88 -19.89 -2.08
N PRO A 201 17.14 -20.12 -2.51
CA PRO A 201 18.17 -20.70 -1.64
C PRO A 201 18.43 -19.87 -0.38
N LEU A 202 18.46 -18.53 -0.49
CA LEU A 202 18.64 -17.66 0.67
C LEU A 202 17.43 -17.74 1.62
N MET A 203 16.21 -17.69 1.08
CA MET A 203 14.99 -17.81 1.87
C MET A 203 14.86 -19.17 2.56
N ASN A 204 15.28 -20.25 1.89
CA ASN A 204 15.32 -21.59 2.48
C ASN A 204 16.33 -21.64 3.63
N LYS A 205 17.55 -21.13 3.42
CA LYS A 205 18.59 -21.07 4.47
C LYS A 205 18.13 -20.25 5.68
N LEU A 206 17.48 -19.12 5.44
CA LEU A 206 16.93 -18.23 6.45
C LEU A 206 15.83 -18.93 7.26
N ASN A 207 14.86 -19.58 6.60
CA ASN A 207 13.80 -20.31 7.27
C ASN A 207 14.31 -21.56 8.03
N SER A 208 15.32 -22.27 7.51
CA SER A 208 15.96 -23.37 8.24
C SER A 208 16.62 -22.90 9.54
N GLN A 209 17.21 -21.69 9.57
CA GLN A 209 17.74 -21.13 10.82
C GLN A 209 16.64 -20.79 11.82
N TYR A 210 15.51 -20.24 11.36
CA TYR A 210 14.37 -20.04 12.26
C TYR A 210 13.86 -21.35 12.85
N GLU A 211 13.76 -22.42 12.07
CA GLU A 211 13.37 -23.73 12.60
C GLU A 211 14.35 -24.27 13.64
N GLN A 212 15.66 -24.10 13.41
CA GLN A 212 16.71 -24.53 14.35
C GLN A 212 16.65 -23.77 15.67
N GLN A 213 16.34 -22.47 15.63
CA GLN A 213 16.48 -21.56 16.78
C GLN A 213 15.18 -21.37 17.54
N LEU A 214 14.03 -21.38 16.85
CA LEU A 214 12.70 -21.18 17.45
C LEU A 214 11.96 -22.51 17.63
N GLY A 215 12.33 -23.53 16.85
CA GLY A 215 11.66 -24.82 16.78
C GLY A 215 10.89 -25.01 15.48
N LYS A 216 10.88 -26.24 14.98
CA LYS A 216 10.25 -26.62 13.72
C LYS A 216 8.78 -26.19 13.64
N GLY A 217 8.41 -25.53 12.53
CA GLY A 217 7.04 -25.10 12.25
C GLY A 217 6.52 -23.93 13.09
N LYS A 218 7.31 -23.37 14.01
CA LYS A 218 6.86 -22.24 14.85
C LYS A 218 6.85 -20.90 14.13
N PHE A 219 7.75 -20.73 13.16
CA PHE A 219 7.88 -19.49 12.41
C PHE A 219 8.34 -19.80 10.98
N HIS A 220 7.72 -19.13 10.04
CA HIS A 220 8.10 -19.14 8.64
C HIS A 220 7.83 -17.75 8.06
N ILE A 221 8.73 -17.24 7.24
CA ILE A 221 8.57 -15.96 6.57
C ILE A 221 8.67 -16.13 5.06
N SER A 222 7.71 -15.50 4.35
CA SER A 222 7.74 -15.44 2.89
C SER A 222 8.76 -14.41 2.40
N LYS A 223 9.15 -14.53 1.13
CA LYS A 223 10.02 -13.55 0.46
C LYS A 223 9.43 -12.14 0.52
N GLU A 224 8.13 -12.02 0.26
CA GLU A 224 7.40 -10.76 0.22
C GLU A 224 7.34 -10.10 1.62
N GLN A 225 7.11 -10.90 2.66
CA GLN A 225 7.09 -10.43 4.05
C GLN A 225 8.47 -9.90 4.47
N PHE A 226 9.53 -10.65 4.17
CA PHE A 226 10.90 -10.24 4.49
C PHE A 226 11.30 -9.00 3.68
N SER A 227 11.02 -8.99 2.37
CA SER A 227 11.29 -7.85 1.49
C SER A 227 10.59 -6.58 1.97
N TYR A 228 9.29 -6.67 2.30
CA TYR A 228 8.54 -5.54 2.83
C TYR A 228 9.11 -5.02 4.15
N ALA A 229 9.53 -5.90 5.06
CA ALA A 229 10.19 -5.50 6.29
C ALA A 229 11.50 -4.75 6.01
N ALA A 230 12.36 -5.28 5.15
CA ALA A 230 13.62 -4.65 4.78
C ALA A 230 13.43 -3.30 4.06
N ALA A 231 12.49 -3.23 3.11
CA ALA A 231 12.11 -1.99 2.42
C ALA A 231 11.55 -0.93 3.38
N SER A 232 10.71 -1.35 4.33
CA SER A 232 10.15 -0.47 5.36
C SER A 232 11.25 0.08 6.27
N PHE A 233 12.21 -0.77 6.66
CA PHE A 233 13.38 -0.37 7.45
C PHE A 233 14.22 0.67 6.71
N LEU A 234 14.57 0.42 5.44
CA LEU A 234 15.29 1.38 4.59
C LEU A 234 14.57 2.71 4.48
N THR A 235 13.28 2.66 4.14
CA THR A 235 12.46 3.87 3.99
C THR A 235 12.40 4.66 5.28
N ARG A 236 12.31 3.99 6.43
CA ARG A 236 12.36 4.64 7.74
C ARG A 236 13.67 5.39 7.94
N GLN A 237 14.80 4.74 7.67
CA GLN A 237 16.12 5.35 7.78
C GLN A 237 16.24 6.57 6.85
N GLU A 238 15.81 6.46 5.59
CA GLU A 238 15.82 7.56 4.61
C GLU A 238 14.94 8.72 5.08
N ARG A 239 13.70 8.45 5.52
CA ARG A 239 12.78 9.49 6.01
C ARG A 239 13.33 10.19 7.25
N VAL A 240 13.85 9.44 8.22
CA VAL A 240 14.43 10.03 9.43
C VAL A 240 15.65 10.88 9.10
N LEU A 241 16.53 10.40 8.22
CA LEU A 241 17.71 11.14 7.78
C LEU A 241 17.32 12.45 7.07
N LEU A 242 16.45 12.37 6.06
CA LEU A 242 16.06 13.53 5.25
C LEU A 242 15.31 14.57 6.09
N LEU A 243 14.32 14.15 6.88
CA LEU A 243 13.57 15.05 7.75
C LEU A 243 14.49 15.68 8.81
N GLY A 244 15.39 14.88 9.40
CA GLY A 244 16.37 15.34 10.37
C GLY A 244 17.33 16.38 9.80
N ILE A 245 17.88 16.17 8.60
CA ILE A 245 18.75 17.12 7.92
C ILE A 245 18.00 18.42 7.60
N LEU A 246 16.81 18.33 6.98
CA LEU A 246 16.04 19.51 6.57
C LEU A 246 15.60 20.36 7.77
N SER A 247 15.27 19.72 8.90
CA SER A 247 14.86 20.42 10.13
C SER A 247 15.97 21.27 10.76
N LYS A 248 17.23 21.13 10.32
CA LYS A 248 18.32 22.01 10.74
C LYS A 248 18.26 23.39 10.09
N TYR A 249 17.60 23.50 8.94
CA TYR A 249 17.62 24.69 8.09
C TYR A 249 16.22 25.30 7.87
N TYR A 250 15.16 24.49 7.97
CA TYR A 250 13.79 24.89 7.64
C TYR A 250 12.77 24.39 8.67
N GLN A 251 11.61 25.04 8.71
CA GLN A 251 10.47 24.50 9.48
C GLN A 251 9.88 23.29 8.76
N VAL A 252 10.13 22.10 9.30
CA VAL A 252 9.58 20.83 8.80
C VAL A 252 8.39 20.41 9.66
N ASN A 253 7.21 20.30 9.05
CA ASN A 253 6.01 19.77 9.67
C ASN A 253 5.83 18.29 9.30
N LEU A 254 5.84 17.40 10.31
CA LEU A 254 5.60 15.97 10.15
C LEU A 254 4.17 15.62 10.54
N TYR A 255 3.38 15.15 9.57
CA TYR A 255 2.05 14.59 9.79
C TYR A 255 2.11 13.07 9.68
N SER A 256 2.16 12.40 10.82
CA SER A 256 2.33 10.96 10.92
C SER A 256 1.58 10.37 12.11
N ARG A 257 1.43 9.05 12.13
CA ARG A 257 0.96 8.33 13.34
C ARG A 257 2.11 7.98 14.26
N GLU A 258 3.35 8.10 13.77
CA GLU A 258 4.54 7.71 14.49
C GLU A 258 5.46 8.92 14.73
N GLU A 259 6.02 8.99 15.93
CA GLU A 259 7.11 9.90 16.27
C GLU A 259 8.46 9.18 16.14
N HIS A 260 9.55 9.96 16.16
CA HIS A 260 10.90 9.40 16.17
C HIS A 260 11.83 10.27 17.03
N PRO A 261 12.57 9.71 18.02
CA PRO A 261 13.43 10.49 18.92
C PRO A 261 14.49 11.34 18.18
N ALA A 262 15.05 10.81 17.10
CA ALA A 262 16.02 11.54 16.26
C ALA A 262 15.44 12.76 15.50
N LEU A 263 14.11 12.95 15.50
CA LEU A 263 13.43 14.06 14.82
C LEU A 263 13.02 15.17 15.81
N SER A 264 13.82 15.43 16.83
CA SER A 264 13.50 16.40 17.89
C SER A 264 13.33 17.85 17.43
N LYS A 265 13.90 18.22 16.26
CA LYS A 265 13.74 19.54 15.64
C LYS A 265 12.58 19.62 14.64
N VAL A 266 11.95 18.48 14.31
CA VAL A 266 10.80 18.43 13.42
C VAL A 266 9.54 18.74 14.22
N ASN A 267 8.66 19.57 13.67
CA ASN A 267 7.38 19.87 14.29
C ASN A 267 6.41 18.71 14.03
N TYR A 268 6.25 17.82 15.01
CA TYR A 268 5.29 16.74 14.93
C TYR A 268 3.86 17.28 15.09
N ARG A 269 3.01 17.00 14.10
CA ARG A 269 1.62 17.52 13.99
C ARG A 269 0.55 16.44 14.18
N GLY A 270 0.95 15.20 14.53
CA GLY A 270 0.04 14.07 14.60
C GLY A 270 -0.50 13.63 13.23
N SER A 271 -1.57 12.84 13.21
CA SER A 271 -2.16 12.33 11.98
C SER A 271 -3.00 13.38 11.26
N ALA A 272 -3.02 13.34 9.92
CA ALA A 272 -3.90 14.16 9.08
C ALA A 272 -5.04 13.33 8.48
N LYS A 273 -6.26 13.88 8.45
CA LYS A 273 -7.37 13.29 7.69
C LYS A 273 -7.12 13.43 6.19
N TYR A 274 -7.18 12.31 5.47
CA TYR A 274 -6.85 12.24 4.04
C TYR A 274 -7.67 13.17 3.14
N LEU A 275 -9.00 13.23 3.32
CA LEU A 275 -9.86 14.01 2.42
C LEU A 275 -9.93 15.50 2.76
N GLU A 276 -9.75 15.85 4.03
CA GLU A 276 -10.01 17.20 4.58
C GLU A 276 -8.72 17.97 4.87
N GLU A 277 -7.78 17.35 5.58
CA GLU A 277 -6.60 18.05 6.10
C GLU A 277 -5.40 17.92 5.17
N MET A 278 -5.16 16.74 4.58
CA MET A 278 -4.00 16.53 3.69
C MET A 278 -3.96 17.54 2.52
N PRO A 279 -5.04 17.82 1.78
CA PRO A 279 -5.00 18.84 0.72
C PRO A 279 -4.67 20.24 1.26
N LYS A 280 -5.18 20.58 2.45
CA LYS A 280 -4.94 21.88 3.08
C LYS A 280 -3.48 22.03 3.53
N ILE A 281 -2.91 20.98 4.09
CA ILE A 281 -1.49 20.91 4.45
C ILE A 281 -0.63 21.14 3.21
N PHE A 282 -0.93 20.47 2.11
CA PHE A 282 -0.17 20.60 0.88
C PHE A 282 -0.26 22.00 0.26
N MET A 283 -1.42 22.65 0.32
CA MET A 283 -1.58 24.04 -0.14
C MET A 283 -0.93 25.06 0.80
N ALA A 284 -0.85 24.77 2.10
CA ALA A 284 -0.27 25.67 3.10
C ALA A 284 1.26 25.53 3.24
N SER A 285 1.88 24.59 2.53
CA SER A 285 3.31 24.31 2.58
C SER A 285 4.01 24.81 1.32
N LYS A 286 5.24 25.30 1.44
CA LYS A 286 6.03 25.71 0.25
C LYS A 286 6.55 24.50 -0.53
N ILE A 287 6.97 23.46 0.19
CA ILE A 287 7.47 22.20 -0.37
C ILE A 287 6.74 21.03 0.30
N ASN A 288 6.22 20.11 -0.51
CA ASN A 288 5.62 18.85 -0.04
C ASN A 288 6.58 17.70 -0.37
N LEU A 289 7.12 17.05 0.66
CA LEU A 289 8.01 15.91 0.48
C LEU A 289 7.19 14.65 0.21
N ASN A 290 7.53 13.96 -0.88
CA ASN A 290 7.01 12.62 -1.19
C ASN A 290 8.15 11.60 -1.21
N ILE A 291 8.74 11.34 -0.03
CA ILE A 291 9.76 10.31 0.13
C ILE A 291 9.05 8.95 0.08
N THR A 292 9.03 8.26 -1.05
CA THR A 292 8.21 7.05 -1.28
C THR A 292 8.72 5.83 -0.49
N LEU A 293 7.90 4.77 -0.40
CA LEU A 293 8.36 3.48 0.14
C LEU A 293 9.33 2.85 -0.86
N LYS A 294 10.47 2.35 -0.39
CA LYS A 294 11.59 1.89 -1.24
C LYS A 294 11.23 0.78 -2.24
N ILE A 295 10.28 -0.10 -1.90
CA ILE A 295 9.80 -1.17 -2.80
C ILE A 295 8.91 -0.62 -3.94
N LEU A 296 8.45 0.63 -3.86
CA LEU A 296 7.76 1.30 -4.97
C LEU A 296 8.82 1.81 -5.96
N GLN A 297 8.86 1.19 -7.14
CA GLN A 297 9.94 1.44 -8.09
C GLN A 297 9.51 2.36 -9.24
N THR A 298 8.24 2.26 -9.67
CA THR A 298 7.71 3.02 -10.81
C THR A 298 6.39 3.71 -10.53
N GLY A 299 5.67 3.29 -9.49
CA GLY A 299 4.41 3.88 -9.08
C GLY A 299 4.56 5.19 -8.30
N ILE A 300 3.71 6.16 -8.61
CA ILE A 300 3.58 7.41 -7.83
C ILE A 300 2.42 7.24 -6.83
N PRO A 301 2.65 7.29 -5.51
CA PRO A 301 1.59 7.16 -4.52
C PRO A 301 0.68 8.40 -4.48
N LEU A 302 -0.49 8.28 -3.86
CA LEU A 302 -1.53 9.33 -3.74
C LEU A 302 -1.17 10.56 -2.86
N ARG A 303 0.12 10.88 -2.69
CA ARG A 303 0.61 11.96 -1.83
C ARG A 303 1.36 13.00 -2.63
#